data_AF-A0A537ETC9-F1
#
_entry.id   AF-A0A537ETC9-F1
#
_cell.length_a   1.000
_cell.length_b   1.000
_cell.length_c   1.000
_cell.angle_alpha   90.00
_cell.angle_beta   90.00
_cell.angle_gamma   90.00
#
_symmetry.space_group_name_H-M   'P 1'
#
loop_
_entity.id
_entity.type
_entity.pdbx_description
1 polymer ?
#
loop_
_entity_poly.entity_id
_entity_poly.type
_entity_poly.pdbx_seq_one_letter_code
_entity_poly.pdbx_strand_id
1 'polypeptide(L)'
;MAPRKKRADSNPDLEDQNILVKDANIWTGHGFTRGSILIEEGRIKKTSRRTDAGSHEAIDASGLCALPGLIDVHVHLRDMGLAYKEDFATGTAAAAAGGFTTVLDMPNTLPPTDTPRRLVEKEMQGRQESP
;
A
#
# COMPACT_ATOMS: atom_id res chain seq x y z
N MET A 1 20.31 -15.23 -25.96
CA MET A 1 19.56 -14.74 -24.77
C MET A 1 19.42 -13.24 -24.90
N ALA A 2 18.22 -12.73 -25.14
CA ALA A 2 17.98 -11.29 -25.18
C ALA A 2 18.03 -10.71 -23.74
N PRO A 3 18.64 -9.54 -23.53
CA PRO A 3 18.68 -8.92 -22.22
C PRO A 3 17.27 -8.50 -21.80
N ARG A 4 16.85 -9.00 -20.63
CA ARG A 4 15.57 -8.68 -19.99
C ARG A 4 15.57 -7.18 -19.67
N LYS A 5 14.77 -6.39 -20.39
CA LYS A 5 14.58 -4.95 -20.09
C LYS A 5 14.19 -4.84 -18.60
N LYS A 6 14.96 -4.09 -17.81
CA LYS A 6 14.51 -3.63 -16.50
C LYS A 6 13.20 -2.88 -16.75
N ARG A 7 12.06 -3.39 -16.27
CA ARG A 7 10.87 -2.57 -16.18
C ARG A 7 11.22 -1.46 -15.20
N ALA A 8 11.09 -0.21 -15.63
CA ALA A 8 11.01 0.89 -14.70
C ALA A 8 9.68 0.69 -13.97
N ASP A 9 9.75 0.11 -12.78
CA ASP A 9 8.60 -0.16 -11.92
C ASP A 9 8.19 1.14 -11.19
N SER A 10 8.24 2.32 -11.81
CA SER A 10 7.65 3.50 -11.18
C SER A 10 6.14 3.41 -11.33
N ASN A 11 5.44 3.36 -10.21
CA ASN A 11 4.01 3.63 -10.22
C ASN A 11 3.88 5.14 -10.38
N PRO A 12 3.33 5.67 -11.50
CA PRO A 12 3.26 7.11 -11.76
C PRO A 12 2.55 7.86 -10.62
N ASP A 13 1.65 7.19 -9.90
CA ASP A 13 0.91 7.77 -8.77
C ASP A 13 1.79 8.04 -7.52
N LEU A 14 3.03 7.53 -7.50
CA LEU A 14 3.92 7.62 -6.34
C LEU A 14 5.16 8.50 -6.57
N GLU A 15 5.32 9.09 -7.76
CA GLU A 15 6.53 9.85 -8.14
C GLU A 15 6.79 11.07 -7.23
N ASP A 16 5.75 11.62 -6.59
CA ASP A 16 5.87 12.76 -5.67
C ASP A 16 5.96 12.39 -4.17
N GLN A 17 5.92 11.09 -3.82
CA GLN A 17 5.92 10.66 -2.41
C GLN A 17 7.33 10.59 -1.82
N ASN A 18 7.77 11.72 -1.27
CA ASN A 18 9.07 11.91 -0.64
C ASN A 18 8.93 12.18 0.87
N ILE A 19 9.04 11.12 1.68
CA ILE A 19 8.71 11.13 3.11
C ILE A 19 9.89 10.63 3.94
N LEU A 20 10.13 11.25 5.09
CA LEU A 20 11.01 10.75 6.14
C LEU A 20 10.19 10.40 7.38
N VAL A 21 10.11 9.11 7.71
CA VAL A 21 9.60 8.64 9.01
C VAL A 21 10.75 8.64 10.01
N LYS A 22 10.68 9.45 11.07
CA LYS A 22 11.75 9.66 12.05
C LYS A 22 11.49 8.89 13.35
N ASP A 23 12.57 8.45 13.99
CA ASP A 23 12.58 7.96 15.37
C ASP A 23 11.65 6.77 15.68
N ALA A 24 11.30 5.98 14.65
CA ALA A 24 10.49 4.78 14.79
C ALA A 24 11.30 3.59 15.35
N ASN A 25 10.62 2.67 16.03
CA ASN A 25 11.12 1.32 16.28
C ASN A 25 10.83 0.45 15.06
N ILE A 26 11.82 0.27 14.19
CA ILE A 26 11.68 -0.42 12.90
C ILE A 26 11.86 -1.93 13.09
N TRP A 27 10.91 -2.72 12.63
CA TRP A 27 11.04 -4.18 12.58
C TRP A 27 11.96 -4.61 11.42
N THR A 28 12.99 -5.39 11.72
CA THR A 28 13.99 -5.85 10.74
C THR A 28 13.86 -7.34 10.38
N GLY A 29 12.80 -8.02 10.84
CA GLY A 29 12.65 -9.48 10.73
C GLY A 29 13.29 -10.28 11.86
N HIS A 30 14.25 -9.69 12.58
CA HIS A 30 14.95 -10.34 13.70
C HIS A 30 14.81 -9.58 15.04
N GLY A 31 14.14 -8.43 15.02
CA GLY A 31 13.96 -7.58 16.20
C GLY A 31 13.62 -6.15 15.80
N PHE A 32 13.49 -5.29 16.82
CA PHE A 32 13.27 -3.86 16.64
C PHE A 32 14.58 -3.09 16.73
N THR A 33 14.77 -2.14 15.81
CA THR A 33 15.88 -1.18 15.84
C THR A 33 15.34 0.23 15.71
N ARG A 34 15.76 1.14 16.61
CA ARG A 34 15.37 2.54 16.53
C ARG A 34 16.08 3.23 15.36
N GLY A 35 15.32 3.99 14.55
CA GLY A 35 15.88 4.77 13.46
C GLY A 35 14.82 5.50 12.62
N SER A 36 15.22 5.89 11.41
CA SER A 36 14.41 6.59 10.44
C SER A 36 14.33 5.82 9.11
N ILE A 37 13.20 5.93 8.42
CA ILE A 37 12.94 5.36 7.10
C ILE A 37 12.80 6.52 6.11
N LEU A 38 13.70 6.59 5.12
CA LEU A 38 13.61 7.55 4.02
C LEU A 38 12.90 6.88 2.85
N ILE A 39 11.86 7.54 2.36
CA ILE A 39 11.04 7.13 1.22
C ILE A 39 11.22 8.18 0.12
N GLU A 40 11.58 7.72 -1.07
CA GLU A 40 11.70 8.53 -2.29
C GLU A 40 10.90 7.85 -3.40
N GLU A 41 10.07 8.61 -4.11
CA GLU A 41 9.21 8.08 -5.20
C GLU A 41 8.39 6.85 -4.77
N GLY A 42 7.83 6.90 -3.55
CA GLY A 42 7.04 5.82 -2.95
C GLY A 42 7.82 4.55 -2.59
N ARG A 43 9.16 4.58 -2.64
CA ARG A 43 10.02 3.44 -2.33
C ARG A 43 10.91 3.72 -1.14
N ILE A 44 11.11 2.71 -0.30
CA ILE A 44 12.10 2.80 0.79
C ILE A 44 13.49 2.93 0.18
N LYS A 45 14.08 4.12 0.28
CA LYS A 45 15.43 4.42 -0.21
C LYS A 45 16.50 3.90 0.74
N LYS A 46 16.33 4.16 2.03
CA LYS A 46 17.27 3.73 3.08
C LYS A 46 16.61 3.75 4.45
N THR A 47 17.15 2.93 5.35
CA THR A 47 16.92 2.99 6.79
C THR A 47 18.20 3.39 7.50
N SER A 48 18.14 4.25 8.51
CA SER A 48 19.35 4.73 9.22
C SER A 48 19.03 5.08 10.67
N ARG A 49 20.04 5.20 11.55
CA ARG A 49 19.81 5.62 12.94
C ARG A 49 19.37 7.08 13.07
N ARG A 50 19.89 7.95 12.21
CA ARG A 50 19.55 9.37 12.10
C ARG A 50 19.67 9.79 10.64
N THR A 51 18.73 10.61 10.18
CA THR A 51 18.74 11.25 8.86
C THR A 51 18.03 12.58 8.98
N ASP A 52 18.55 13.61 8.33
CA ASP A 52 17.89 14.91 8.20
C ASP A 52 16.81 14.86 7.13
N ALA A 53 15.69 15.55 7.35
CA ALA A 53 14.56 15.57 6.41
C ALA A 53 14.93 16.20 5.06
N GLY A 54 15.82 17.19 5.04
CA GLY A 54 16.08 17.97 3.83
C GLY A 54 14.78 18.60 3.32
N SER A 55 14.41 18.30 2.07
CA SER A 55 13.14 18.71 1.44
C SER A 55 11.99 17.72 1.60
N HIS A 56 12.19 16.59 2.29
CA HIS A 56 11.16 15.56 2.45
C HIS A 56 10.15 15.97 3.52
N GLU A 57 8.90 15.54 3.34
CA GLU A 57 7.90 15.63 4.41
C GLU A 57 8.34 14.75 5.59
N ALA A 58 8.31 15.27 6.82
CA ALA A 58 8.80 14.56 7.99
C ALA A 58 7.67 14.13 8.93
N ILE A 59 7.56 12.82 9.17
CA ILE A 59 6.66 12.22 10.15
C ILE A 59 7.47 11.86 11.39
N ASP A 60 7.07 12.34 12.57
CA ASP A 60 7.65 11.91 13.84
C ASP A 60 6.93 10.66 14.35
N ALA A 61 7.66 9.54 14.41
CA ALA A 61 7.17 8.25 14.89
C ALA A 61 7.85 7.84 16.21
N SER A 62 8.33 8.82 17.00
CA SER A 62 8.92 8.59 18.31
C SER A 62 8.02 7.74 19.21
N GLY A 63 8.54 6.60 19.67
CA GLY A 63 7.81 5.66 20.53
C GLY A 63 6.84 4.74 19.79
N LEU A 64 6.67 4.89 18.47
CA LEU A 64 5.85 4.02 17.63
C LEU A 64 6.67 2.91 17.00
N CYS A 65 5.99 1.84 16.57
CA CYS A 65 6.59 0.74 15.82
C CYS A 65 6.32 0.90 14.33
N ALA A 66 7.35 0.77 13.50
CA ALA A 66 7.22 0.69 12.05
C ALA A 66 7.32 -0.79 11.63
N LEU A 67 6.22 -1.30 11.07
CA LEU A 67 6.11 -2.65 10.54
C LEU A 67 5.97 -2.58 9.01
N PRO A 68 6.35 -3.65 8.27
CA PRO A 68 5.90 -3.81 6.90
C PRO A 68 4.36 -3.75 6.84
N GLY A 69 3.82 -3.10 5.81
CA GLY A 69 2.38 -3.08 5.57
C GLY A 69 1.82 -4.49 5.43
N LEU A 70 0.68 -4.75 6.09
CA LEU A 70 0.08 -6.08 6.09
C LEU A 70 -0.59 -6.38 4.74
N ILE A 71 -0.63 -7.67 4.39
CA ILE A 71 -1.30 -8.18 3.20
C ILE A 71 -2.44 -9.10 3.65
N ASP A 72 -3.68 -8.72 3.34
CA ASP A 72 -4.84 -9.57 3.55
C ASP A 72 -5.19 -10.29 2.24
N VAL A 73 -5.07 -11.62 2.24
CA VAL A 73 -5.34 -12.44 1.06
C VAL A 73 -6.82 -12.80 0.90
N HIS A 74 -7.68 -12.42 1.85
CA HIS A 74 -9.07 -12.81 1.86
C HIS A 74 -9.98 -11.69 2.36
N VAL A 75 -10.34 -10.78 1.46
CA VAL A 75 -11.32 -9.71 1.73
C VAL A 75 -12.55 -9.86 0.83
N HIS A 76 -13.68 -9.33 1.28
CA HIS A 76 -14.89 -9.17 0.47
C HIS A 76 -15.31 -7.69 0.49
N LEU A 77 -14.90 -6.93 -0.53
CA LEU A 77 -15.21 -5.50 -0.65
C LEU A 77 -16.63 -5.25 -1.14
N ARG A 78 -17.33 -6.28 -1.64
CA ARG A 78 -18.77 -6.27 -1.98
C ARG A 78 -19.21 -5.16 -2.94
N ASP A 79 -18.31 -4.59 -3.71
CA ASP A 79 -18.67 -3.63 -4.75
C ASP A 79 -19.60 -4.21 -5.85
N MET A 80 -19.93 -3.40 -6.85
CA MET A 80 -20.86 -3.67 -7.94
C MET A 80 -22.31 -3.77 -7.42
N GLY A 81 -23.03 -4.84 -7.75
CA GLY A 81 -24.40 -5.05 -7.31
C GLY A 81 -24.60 -5.31 -5.81
N LEU A 82 -23.54 -5.26 -5.00
CA LEU A 82 -23.57 -5.54 -3.57
C LEU A 82 -23.07 -4.38 -2.69
N ALA A 83 -22.81 -3.20 -3.28
CA ALA A 83 -22.14 -2.06 -2.62
C ALA A 83 -22.83 -1.56 -1.35
N TYR A 84 -24.13 -1.86 -1.18
CA TYR A 84 -24.86 -1.57 0.06
C TYR A 84 -24.34 -2.28 1.31
N LYS A 85 -23.47 -3.29 1.15
CA LYS A 85 -22.81 -4.00 2.26
C LYS A 85 -21.44 -3.41 2.60
N GLU A 86 -20.66 -3.12 1.58
CA GLU A 86 -19.32 -2.56 1.59
C GLU A 86 -18.97 -2.15 0.15
N ASP A 87 -18.05 -1.20 -0.03
CA ASP A 87 -17.50 -0.82 -1.34
C ASP A 87 -15.96 -0.67 -1.31
N PHE A 88 -15.35 -0.36 -2.45
CA PHE A 88 -13.90 -0.14 -2.52
C PHE A 88 -13.44 0.98 -1.60
N ALA A 89 -14.17 2.08 -1.49
CA ALA A 89 -13.77 3.25 -0.71
C ALA A 89 -13.76 2.93 0.79
N THR A 90 -14.87 2.43 1.32
CA THR A 90 -15.04 2.16 2.75
C THR A 90 -14.21 0.95 3.19
N GLY A 91 -14.18 -0.12 2.39
CA GLY A 91 -13.44 -1.33 2.72
C GLY A 91 -11.92 -1.12 2.71
N THR A 92 -11.38 -0.36 1.75
CA THR A 92 -9.95 -0.04 1.72
C THR A 92 -9.55 0.98 2.78
N ALA A 93 -10.42 1.94 3.11
CA ALA A 93 -10.19 2.84 4.25
C ALA A 93 -10.15 2.07 5.58
N ALA A 94 -11.04 1.10 5.77
CA ALA A 94 -11.01 0.21 6.94
C ALA A 94 -9.72 -0.64 6.97
N ALA A 95 -9.30 -1.18 5.82
CA ALA A 95 -8.03 -1.92 5.71
C ALA A 95 -6.82 -1.05 6.09
N ALA A 96 -6.75 0.19 5.58
CA ALA A 96 -5.69 1.14 5.89
C ALA A 96 -5.66 1.49 7.39
N ALA A 97 -6.83 1.72 8.01
CA ALA A 97 -6.93 1.96 9.45
C ALA A 97 -6.46 0.75 10.29
N GLY A 98 -6.59 -0.47 9.76
CA GLY A 98 -6.07 -1.70 10.37
C GLY A 98 -4.58 -1.98 10.11
N GLY A 99 -3.90 -1.15 9.32
CA GLY A 99 -2.49 -1.34 8.95
C GLY A 99 -2.26 -2.27 7.76
N PHE A 100 -3.31 -2.61 7.01
CA PHE A 100 -3.20 -3.31 5.74
C PHE A 100 -2.93 -2.32 4.61
N THR A 101 -1.90 -2.60 3.82
CA THR A 101 -1.54 -1.81 2.63
C THR A 101 -1.88 -2.54 1.34
N THR A 102 -2.29 -3.81 1.43
CA THR A 102 -2.70 -4.61 0.27
C THR A 102 -3.78 -5.57 0.70
N VAL A 103 -4.89 -5.59 -0.03
CA VAL A 103 -6.00 -6.52 0.17
C VAL A 103 -6.34 -7.21 -1.14
N LEU A 104 -6.68 -8.49 -1.09
CA LEU A 104 -7.12 -9.26 -2.24
C LEU A 104 -8.62 -9.51 -2.13
N ASP A 105 -9.39 -8.84 -2.98
CA ASP A 105 -10.85 -8.97 -2.98
C ASP A 105 -11.30 -10.25 -3.71
N MET A 106 -12.12 -11.03 -3.01
CA MET A 106 -12.65 -12.30 -3.48
C MET A 106 -13.64 -12.13 -4.65
N PRO A 107 -13.76 -13.14 -5.54
CA PRO A 107 -14.50 -13.02 -6.79
C PRO A 107 -16.03 -13.12 -6.66
N ASN A 108 -16.59 -13.20 -5.45
CA ASN A 108 -18.02 -13.45 -5.20
C ASN A 108 -18.86 -12.16 -5.10
N THR A 109 -18.56 -11.18 -5.94
CA THR A 109 -19.38 -10.00 -6.21
C THR A 109 -20.57 -10.36 -7.10
N LEU A 110 -21.46 -9.40 -7.37
CA LEU A 110 -22.54 -9.56 -8.35
C LEU A 110 -22.38 -8.49 -9.43
N PRO A 111 -21.98 -8.85 -10.67
CA PRO A 111 -21.61 -10.18 -11.15
C PRO A 111 -20.29 -10.71 -10.54
N PRO A 112 -20.06 -12.04 -10.54
CA PRO A 112 -18.82 -12.62 -10.05
C PRO A 112 -17.63 -12.30 -10.98
N THR A 113 -16.42 -12.29 -10.43
CA THR A 113 -15.16 -12.09 -11.17
C THR A 113 -14.62 -13.42 -11.68
N ASP A 114 -15.19 -13.94 -12.77
CA ASP A 114 -14.90 -15.28 -13.34
C ASP A 114 -14.35 -15.24 -14.77
N THR A 115 -14.16 -14.06 -15.35
CA THR A 115 -13.58 -13.86 -16.68
C THR A 115 -12.58 -12.70 -16.68
N PRO A 116 -11.62 -12.67 -17.64
CA PRO A 116 -10.68 -11.55 -17.77
C PRO A 116 -11.39 -10.21 -17.95
N ARG A 117 -12.51 -10.18 -18.67
CA ARG A 117 -13.31 -8.96 -18.84
C ARG A 117 -13.84 -8.45 -17.50
N ARG A 118 -14.41 -9.33 -16.67
CA ARG A 118 -14.92 -8.97 -15.34
C ARG A 118 -13.82 -8.48 -14.41
N LEU A 119 -12.63 -9.07 -14.51
CA LEU A 119 -11.46 -8.61 -13.76
C LEU A 119 -11.08 -7.17 -14.14
N VAL A 120 -11.01 -6.86 -15.43
CA VAL A 120 -10.70 -5.50 -15.91
C VAL A 120 -11.80 -4.50 -15.51
N GLU A 121 -13.08 -4.88 -15.62
CA GLU A 121 -14.20 -4.03 -15.16
C GLU A 121 -14.06 -3.69 -13.68
N LYS A 122 -13.74 -4.69 -12.85
CA LYS A 122 -13.53 -4.53 -11.41
C LYS A 122 -12.31 -3.69 -11.06
N GLU A 123 -11.20 -3.90 -11.77
CA GLU A 123 -9.99 -3.09 -11.61
C GLU A 123 -10.25 -1.61 -11.93
N MET A 124 -10.96 -1.32 -13.02
CA MET A 124 -11.31 0.04 -13.42
C MET A 124 -12.18 0.75 -12.38
N GLN A 125 -13.16 0.04 -11.81
CA GLN A 125 -14.00 0.59 -10.74
C GLN A 125 -13.19 0.82 -9.46
N GLY A 126 -12.39 -0.17 -9.05
CA GLY A 126 -11.53 -0.04 -7.87
C GLY A 126 -10.59 1.16 -7.94
N ARG A 127 -10.05 1.49 -9.12
CA ARG A 127 -9.21 2.69 -9.32
C ARG A 127 -9.97 4.01 -9.23
N GLN A 128 -11.28 4.02 -9.45
CA GLN A 128 -12.10 5.24 -9.38
C GLN A 128 -12.58 5.53 -7.97
N GLU A 129 -12.78 4.48 -7.17
CA GLU A 129 -13.43 4.55 -5.86
C GLU A 129 -12.46 4.38 -4.69
N SER A 130 -11.33 3.69 -4.88
CA SER A 130 -10.30 3.61 -3.84
C SER A 130 -9.63 4.97 -3.64
N PRO A 131 -9.45 5.43 -2.39
CA PRO A 131 -8.81 6.70 -2.06
C PRO A 131 -7.29 6.71 -2.26
#